data_AF-A0AAE0ZM66-F1
#
_entry.id   AF-A0AAE0ZM66-F1
#
_cell.length_a   1.000
_cell.length_b   1.000
_cell.length_c   1.000
_cell.angle_alpha   90.00
_cell.angle_beta   90.00
_cell.angle_gamma   90.00
#
_symmetry.space_group_name_H-M   'P 1'
#
loop_
_entity.id
_entity.type
_entity.pdbx_description
1 polymer ?
#
loop_
_entity_poly.entity_id
_entity_poly.type
_entity_poly.pdbx_seq_one_letter_code
_entity_poly.pdbx_strand_id
1 'polypeptide(L)'
;MSVNTILYIRENSLTVGVTDPADQFKWMGRVLEAARQNGEKVIVTGHVQPGFRTPGLRQLFQMNFLRRYIDLLTSYSDVIVASHYGHDHADGFKLLQKDGDRPERSVPVFTSLSETPRQRDSSPSYPHNPSIRLVEYGRDTGRHVNYRQFFINLKPPSDAQFFVSGKAIRRSCMTSELPMAYQTELYDFRVAYGVPDGASCLWRTRRSCMTSELPMAYQTELYDFRVAYGVPDGAV
;
A
#
# COMPACT_ATOMS: atom_id res chain seq x y z
N MET A 1 0.76 12.64 7.51
CA MET A 1 -0.65 13.06 7.48
C MET A 1 -1.55 11.84 7.53
N SER A 2 -2.35 11.68 8.59
CA SER A 2 -3.30 10.56 8.73
C SER A 2 -4.71 10.99 8.31
N VAL A 3 -5.36 10.20 7.46
CA VAL A 3 -6.60 10.56 6.78
C VAL A 3 -7.68 9.52 7.09
N ASN A 4 -8.87 9.98 7.47
CA ASN A 4 -10.01 9.08 7.69
C ASN A 4 -10.72 8.74 6.37
N THR A 5 -10.14 7.82 5.60
CA THR A 5 -10.68 7.37 4.30
C THR A 5 -12.00 6.60 4.40
N ILE A 6 -12.46 6.23 5.60
CA ILE A 6 -13.79 5.63 5.81
C ILE A 6 -14.91 6.61 5.44
N LEU A 7 -14.64 7.92 5.51
CA LEU A 7 -15.59 8.94 5.03
C LEU A 7 -15.92 8.80 3.54
N TYR A 8 -15.02 8.19 2.77
CA TYR A 8 -15.11 8.19 1.32
C TYR A 8 -15.70 6.91 0.73
N ILE A 9 -15.86 5.84 1.51
CA ILE A 9 -16.30 4.55 0.96
C ILE A 9 -17.76 4.57 0.51
N ARG A 10 -18.08 3.76 -0.50
CA ARG A 10 -19.42 3.66 -1.08
C ARG A 10 -20.46 3.16 -0.09
N GLU A 11 -20.04 2.35 0.87
CA GLU A 11 -20.88 1.75 1.89
C GLU A 11 -21.22 2.71 3.03
N ASN A 12 -20.57 3.89 3.10
CA ASN A 12 -20.82 4.86 4.15
C ASN A 12 -22.02 5.75 3.79
N SER A 13 -23.19 5.40 4.34
CA SER A 13 -24.43 6.15 4.12
C SER A 13 -24.44 7.55 4.74
N LEU A 14 -23.56 7.83 5.72
CA LEU A 14 -23.51 9.13 6.41
C LEU A 14 -22.89 10.24 5.57
N THR A 15 -22.20 9.90 4.48
CA THR A 15 -21.53 10.88 3.60
C THR A 15 -22.19 11.02 2.23
N VAL A 16 -23.36 10.39 2.03
CA VAL A 16 -24.14 10.52 0.80
C VAL A 16 -24.58 11.98 0.63
N GLY A 17 -24.27 12.56 -0.54
CA GLY A 17 -24.62 13.95 -0.86
C GLY A 17 -23.75 15.00 -0.15
N VAL A 18 -22.83 14.59 0.72
CA VAL A 18 -21.86 15.50 1.36
C VAL A 18 -20.70 15.73 0.40
N THR A 19 -20.35 16.98 0.15
CA THR A 19 -19.26 17.30 -0.81
C THR A 19 -17.89 17.12 -0.19
N ASP A 20 -17.68 17.57 1.06
CA ASP A 20 -16.42 17.46 1.81
C ASP A 20 -16.69 16.98 3.26
N PRO A 21 -16.81 15.67 3.49
CA PRO A 21 -17.14 15.15 4.82
C PRO A 21 -16.07 15.55 5.84
N ALA A 22 -16.52 16.21 6.92
CA ALA A 22 -15.68 16.76 7.98
C ALA A 22 -14.61 17.78 7.52
N ASP A 23 -14.84 18.48 6.40
CA ASP A 23 -13.88 19.42 5.79
C ASP A 23 -12.50 18.78 5.53
N GLN A 24 -12.45 17.45 5.35
CA GLN A 24 -11.20 16.71 5.31
C GLN A 24 -10.39 17.03 4.06
N PHE A 25 -11.00 17.22 2.89
CA PHE A 25 -10.27 17.64 1.68
C PHE A 25 -9.71 19.06 1.83
N LYS A 26 -10.51 20.00 2.36
CA LYS A 26 -10.05 21.35 2.68
C LYS A 26 -8.88 21.34 3.67
N TRP A 27 -8.96 20.52 4.71
CA TRP A 27 -7.88 20.35 5.67
C TRP A 27 -6.63 19.74 5.03
N MET A 28 -6.76 18.66 4.27
CA MET A 28 -5.63 18.03 3.57
C MET A 28 -4.92 19.02 2.65
N GLY A 29 -5.67 19.81 1.87
CA GLY A 29 -5.10 20.83 0.99
C GLY A 29 -4.28 21.87 1.76
N ARG A 30 -4.79 22.37 2.89
CA ARG A 30 -4.05 23.32 3.74
C ARG A 30 -2.76 22.71 4.31
N VAL A 31 -2.81 21.46 4.77
CA VAL A 31 -1.64 20.77 5.35
C VAL A 31 -0.57 20.53 4.28
N LEU A 32 -0.95 20.07 3.09
CA LEU A 32 -0.02 19.80 2.00
C LEU A 32 0.60 21.09 1.45
N GLU A 33 -0.18 22.16 1.35
CA GLU A 33 0.33 23.45 0.91
C GLU A 33 1.29 24.06 1.93
N ALA A 34 0.98 23.99 3.22
CA ALA A 34 1.91 24.40 4.27
C ALA A 34 3.21 23.57 4.22
N ALA A 35 3.12 22.25 4.05
CA ALA A 35 4.28 21.39 3.91
C ALA A 35 5.15 21.79 2.71
N ARG A 36 4.54 22.10 1.56
CA ARG A 36 5.24 22.61 0.38
C ARG A 36 5.97 23.92 0.66
N GLN A 37 5.30 24.88 1.27
CA GLN A 37 5.88 26.18 1.60
C GLN A 37 7.05 26.07 2.58
N ASN A 38 6.99 25.10 3.50
CA ASN A 38 8.02 24.85 4.50
C ASN A 38 9.13 23.90 4.01
N GLY A 39 9.06 23.38 2.77
CA GLY A 39 10.02 22.41 2.26
C GLY A 39 9.94 21.03 2.92
N GLU A 40 8.81 20.71 3.57
CA GLU A 40 8.57 19.46 4.27
C GLU A 40 8.15 18.35 3.30
N LYS A 41 8.34 17.10 3.74
CA LYS A 41 7.87 15.90 3.05
C LYS A 41 6.75 15.23 3.81
N VAL A 42 5.79 14.69 3.07
CA VAL A 42 4.56 14.15 3.64
C VAL A 42 4.42 12.67 3.31
N ILE A 43 4.33 11.84 4.35
CA ILE A 43 3.79 10.49 4.24
C ILE A 43 2.29 10.56 4.51
N VAL A 44 1.49 10.05 3.57
CA VAL A 44 0.04 9.93 3.74
C VAL A 44 -0.30 8.55 4.28
N THR A 45 -1.21 8.46 5.24
CA THR A 45 -1.70 7.18 5.75
C THR A 45 -3.22 7.21 5.81
N GLY A 46 -3.86 6.11 5.43
CA GLY A 46 -5.31 5.92 5.52
C GLY A 46 -5.65 4.45 5.69
N HIS A 47 -6.92 4.14 5.98
CA HIS A 47 -7.32 2.73 6.10
C HIS A 47 -7.55 2.10 4.71
N VAL A 48 -8.33 2.76 3.87
CA VAL A 48 -8.80 2.27 2.56
C VAL A 48 -8.05 3.00 1.47
N GLN A 49 -7.45 2.25 0.54
CA GLN A 49 -6.69 2.83 -0.56
C GLN A 49 -7.58 3.53 -1.60
N PRO A 50 -7.07 4.59 -2.26
CA PRO A 50 -7.71 5.11 -3.47
C PRO A 50 -7.52 4.16 -4.65
N GLY A 51 -8.39 4.31 -5.65
CA GLY A 51 -8.36 3.50 -6.86
C GLY A 51 -9.17 2.21 -6.75
N PHE A 52 -8.80 1.23 -7.55
CA PHE A 52 -9.40 -0.10 -7.52
C PHE A 52 -8.70 -0.98 -6.49
N ARG A 53 -9.44 -1.77 -5.73
CA ARG A 53 -8.87 -2.84 -4.91
C ARG A 53 -8.30 -3.95 -5.78
N THR A 54 -7.21 -4.54 -5.30
CA THR A 54 -6.56 -5.67 -5.95
C THR A 54 -6.33 -6.80 -4.93
N PRO A 55 -6.75 -8.05 -5.20
CA PRO A 55 -7.44 -8.54 -6.41
C PRO A 55 -8.92 -8.15 -6.49
N GLY A 56 -9.49 -8.24 -7.70
CA GLY A 56 -10.92 -8.11 -7.95
C GLY A 56 -11.39 -6.75 -8.47
N LEU A 57 -10.47 -5.82 -8.74
CA LEU A 57 -10.68 -4.54 -9.43
C LEU A 57 -11.94 -3.78 -9.00
N ARG A 58 -12.20 -3.74 -7.69
CA ARG A 58 -13.40 -3.12 -7.13
C ARG A 58 -13.08 -1.72 -6.65
N GLN A 59 -13.81 -0.74 -7.14
CA GLN A 59 -13.77 0.61 -6.59
C GLN A 59 -14.45 0.67 -5.22
N LEU A 60 -13.73 1.17 -4.22
CA LEU A 60 -14.21 1.28 -2.84
C LEU A 60 -14.71 2.69 -2.51
N PHE A 61 -14.08 3.73 -3.05
CA PHE A 61 -14.49 5.12 -2.81
C PHE A 61 -15.72 5.49 -3.67
N GLN A 62 -16.55 6.41 -3.18
CA GLN A 62 -17.52 7.10 -4.03
C GLN A 62 -16.77 7.92 -5.09
N MET A 63 -17.29 8.00 -6.32
CA MET A 63 -16.55 8.56 -7.46
C MET A 63 -16.13 10.02 -7.27
N ASN A 64 -17.01 10.84 -6.70
CA ASN A 64 -16.74 12.23 -6.38
C ASN A 64 -15.57 12.38 -5.40
N PHE A 65 -15.52 11.55 -4.36
CA PHE A 65 -14.42 11.55 -3.38
C PHE A 65 -13.14 10.99 -3.96
N LEU A 66 -13.23 9.90 -4.73
CA LEU A 66 -12.09 9.29 -5.40
C LEU A 66 -11.35 10.29 -6.28
N ARG A 67 -12.09 11.00 -7.12
CA ARG A 67 -11.54 12.02 -8.02
C ARG A 67 -10.83 13.11 -7.25
N ARG A 68 -11.51 13.72 -6.27
CA ARG A 68 -10.91 14.78 -5.43
C ARG A 68 -9.67 14.29 -4.69
N TYR A 69 -9.68 13.04 -4.22
CA TYR A 69 -8.56 12.46 -3.49
C TYR A 69 -7.34 12.26 -4.39
N ILE A 70 -7.53 11.67 -5.57
CA ILE A 70 -6.45 11.45 -6.56
C ILE A 70 -5.93 12.79 -7.07
N ASP A 71 -6.81 13.73 -7.39
CA ASP A 71 -6.42 15.08 -7.84
C ASP A 71 -5.57 15.78 -6.78
N LEU A 72 -5.94 15.67 -5.51
CA LEU A 72 -5.19 16.27 -4.41
C LEU A 72 -3.85 15.56 -4.16
N LEU A 73 -3.79 14.23 -4.17
CA LEU A 73 -2.50 13.53 -4.03
C LEU A 73 -1.54 13.88 -5.17
N THR A 74 -2.01 13.77 -6.42
CA THR A 74 -1.18 14.00 -7.60
C THR A 74 -0.77 15.46 -7.76
N SER A 75 -1.60 16.42 -7.36
CA SER A 75 -1.23 17.85 -7.38
C SER A 75 -0.17 18.23 -6.34
N TYR A 76 0.10 17.36 -5.36
CA TYR A 76 1.11 17.54 -4.32
C TYR A 76 2.17 16.43 -4.35
N SER A 77 2.40 15.81 -5.51
CA SER A 77 3.39 14.74 -5.68
C SER A 77 4.84 15.16 -5.46
N ASP A 78 5.13 16.47 -5.49
CA ASP A 78 6.43 17.05 -5.16
C ASP A 78 6.77 16.97 -3.67
N VAL A 79 5.75 16.94 -2.80
CA VAL A 79 5.91 16.85 -1.33
C VAL A 79 5.50 15.51 -0.76
N ILE A 80 4.58 14.80 -1.41
CA ILE A 80 4.15 13.46 -0.98
C ILE A 80 5.18 12.43 -1.40
N VAL A 81 5.82 11.80 -0.41
CA VAL A 81 6.91 10.84 -0.64
C VAL A 81 6.46 9.38 -0.61
N ALA A 82 5.34 9.09 0.04
CA ALA A 82 4.68 7.79 0.05
C ALA A 82 3.28 7.88 0.63
N SER A 83 2.41 6.96 0.21
CA SER A 83 1.09 6.76 0.81
C SER A 83 0.91 5.30 1.23
N HIS A 84 0.43 5.04 2.45
CA HIS A 84 0.27 3.69 3.00
C HIS A 84 -1.18 3.42 3.42
N TYR A 85 -1.68 2.25 3.05
CA TYR A 85 -3.05 1.81 3.29
C TYR A 85 -3.11 0.33 3.68
N GLY A 86 -4.28 -0.10 4.15
CA GLY A 86 -4.61 -1.48 4.47
C GLY A 86 -5.94 -1.87 3.83
N HIS A 87 -6.89 -2.29 4.68
CA HIS A 87 -8.27 -2.70 4.34
C HIS A 87 -8.38 -4.00 3.53
N ASP A 88 -7.58 -4.15 2.49
CA ASP A 88 -7.74 -5.23 1.51
C ASP A 88 -7.10 -6.54 1.95
N HIS A 89 -6.29 -6.49 3.02
CA HIS A 89 -5.55 -7.64 3.53
C HIS A 89 -4.69 -8.28 2.43
N ALA A 90 -4.15 -7.44 1.55
CA ALA A 90 -3.42 -7.81 0.36
C ALA A 90 -2.13 -7.01 0.28
N ASP A 91 -1.05 -7.70 -0.09
CA ASP A 91 0.20 -7.05 -0.42
C ASP A 91 0.10 -6.44 -1.83
N GLY A 92 0.53 -5.18 -1.97
CA GLY A 92 0.57 -4.56 -3.27
C GLY A 92 1.08 -3.14 -3.24
N PHE A 93 1.31 -2.62 -4.43
CA PHE A 93 1.59 -1.21 -4.62
C PHE A 93 1.10 -0.71 -5.98
N LYS A 94 0.89 0.60 -6.05
CA LYS A 94 0.36 1.30 -7.22
C LYS A 94 1.03 2.64 -7.38
N LEU A 95 0.97 3.16 -8.59
CA LEU A 95 1.32 4.54 -8.90
C LEU A 95 0.09 5.31 -9.33
N LEU A 96 -0.13 6.46 -8.70
CA LEU A 96 -1.12 7.44 -9.13
C LEU A 96 -0.44 8.52 -9.94
N GLN A 97 -0.78 8.64 -11.21
CA GLN A 97 -0.20 9.61 -12.13
C GLN A 97 -1.31 10.39 -12.83
N LYS A 98 -1.07 11.69 -13.08
CA LYS A 98 -1.90 12.45 -14.03
C LYS A 98 -1.46 12.16 -15.45
N ASP A 99 -2.43 12.12 -16.36
CA ASP A 99 -2.19 11.96 -17.79
C ASP A 99 -1.20 13.02 -18.30
N GLY A 100 -0.19 12.57 -19.04
CA GLY A 100 0.83 13.44 -19.61
C GLY A 100 1.90 13.92 -18.63
N ASP A 101 1.78 13.63 -17.33
CA ASP A 101 2.86 13.89 -16.38
C ASP A 101 4.03 12.93 -16.61
N ARG A 102 5.22 13.36 -16.18
CA ARG A 102 6.40 12.49 -16.19
C ARG A 102 6.28 11.46 -15.06
N PRO A 103 6.82 10.24 -15.20
CA PRO A 103 6.76 9.22 -14.16
C PRO A 103 7.23 9.74 -12.80
N GLU A 104 8.26 10.58 -12.73
CA GLU A 104 8.79 11.12 -11.48
C GLU A 104 7.79 11.97 -10.67
N ARG A 105 6.64 12.32 -11.24
CA ARG A 105 5.54 13.06 -10.61
C ARG A 105 4.41 12.16 -10.11
N SER A 106 4.49 10.84 -10.23
CA SER A 106 3.44 9.99 -9.68
C SER A 106 3.58 9.84 -8.17
N VAL A 107 2.49 9.45 -7.52
CA VAL A 107 2.46 9.20 -6.06
C VAL A 107 2.45 7.69 -5.82
N PRO A 108 3.43 7.14 -5.07
CA PRO A 108 3.42 5.74 -4.72
C PRO A 108 2.41 5.45 -3.60
N VAL A 109 1.61 4.42 -3.83
CA VAL A 109 0.56 3.93 -2.95
C VAL A 109 0.90 2.49 -2.59
N PHE A 110 1.10 2.21 -1.31
CA PHE A 110 1.43 0.88 -0.80
C PHE A 110 0.27 0.33 0.02
N THR A 111 -0.08 -0.93 -0.20
CA THR A 111 -0.97 -1.70 0.65
C THR A 111 -0.22 -2.80 1.38
N SER A 112 -0.60 -3.03 2.64
CA SER A 112 -0.03 -4.09 3.46
C SER A 112 -1.03 -5.20 3.72
N LEU A 113 -0.50 -6.42 3.88
CA LEU A 113 -1.19 -7.53 4.50
C LEU A 113 -1.58 -7.19 5.95
N SER A 114 -2.51 -7.96 6.50
CA SER A 114 -3.00 -7.78 7.86
C SER A 114 -2.44 -8.84 8.82
N GLU A 115 -2.55 -8.57 10.12
CA GLU A 115 -2.27 -9.57 11.16
C GLU A 115 -3.33 -10.67 11.20
N THR A 116 -4.57 -10.37 10.84
CA THR A 116 -5.65 -11.34 10.93
C THR A 116 -5.64 -12.24 9.70
N PRO A 117 -5.49 -13.57 9.83
CA PRO A 117 -5.53 -14.48 8.69
C PRO A 117 -6.96 -14.73 8.19
N ARG A 118 -7.94 -14.00 8.74
CA ARG A 118 -9.35 -14.23 8.47
C ARG A 118 -9.65 -13.95 7.00
N GLN A 119 -9.96 -15.00 6.27
CA GLN A 119 -10.60 -14.89 4.96
C GLN A 119 -12.10 -14.64 5.16
N ARG A 120 -12.66 -13.68 4.43
CA ARG A 120 -14.12 -13.56 4.27
C ARG A 120 -14.51 -14.31 3.00
N ASP A 121 -15.56 -15.11 3.07
CA ASP A 121 -16.06 -15.91 1.94
C ASP A 121 -16.39 -15.08 0.69
N SER A 122 -16.69 -13.78 0.86
CA SER A 122 -16.99 -12.82 -0.21
C SER A 122 -15.83 -11.89 -0.58
N SER A 123 -14.68 -12.00 0.08
CA SER A 123 -13.49 -11.22 -0.27
C SER A 123 -12.64 -12.02 -1.25
N PRO A 124 -12.36 -11.52 -2.47
CA PRO A 124 -11.42 -12.17 -3.37
C PRO A 124 -9.97 -12.02 -2.90
N SER A 125 -9.70 -11.46 -1.71
CA SER A 125 -8.37 -11.51 -1.11
C SER A 125 -7.96 -12.97 -0.91
N TYR A 126 -6.79 -13.33 -1.42
CA TYR A 126 -6.21 -14.65 -1.22
C TYR A 126 -5.95 -14.90 0.27
N PRO A 127 -6.00 -16.17 0.73
CA PRO A 127 -5.57 -16.51 2.08
C PRO A 127 -4.16 -16.00 2.31
N HIS A 128 -3.92 -15.37 3.46
CA HIS A 128 -2.61 -14.87 3.82
C HIS A 128 -2.29 -15.24 5.27
N ASN A 129 -0.99 -15.25 5.57
CA ASN A 129 -0.49 -15.39 6.92
C ASN A 129 -0.52 -14.03 7.66
N PRO A 130 -0.63 -14.00 9.00
CA PRO A 130 -0.40 -12.79 9.80
C PRO A 130 0.92 -12.13 9.40
N SER A 131 0.91 -10.83 9.17
CA SER A 131 2.00 -10.17 8.46
C SER A 131 2.21 -8.72 8.90
N ILE A 132 3.44 -8.37 9.28
CA ILE A 132 3.89 -7.00 9.57
C ILE A 132 4.83 -6.50 8.47
N ARG A 133 4.90 -5.18 8.29
CA ARG A 133 5.84 -4.53 7.36
C ARG A 133 6.73 -3.52 8.07
N LEU A 134 8.03 -3.60 7.78
CA LEU A 134 9.02 -2.59 8.17
C LEU A 134 9.33 -1.69 6.98
N VAL A 135 9.02 -0.40 7.09
CA VAL A 135 9.31 0.61 6.06
C VAL A 135 10.60 1.35 6.39
N GLU A 136 11.49 1.45 5.41
CA GLU A 136 12.75 2.17 5.50
C GLU A 136 12.65 3.48 4.70
N TYR A 137 13.10 4.58 5.29
CA TYR A 137 13.09 5.88 4.63
C TYR A 137 14.38 6.66 4.90
N GLY A 138 14.76 7.52 3.95
CA GLY A 138 15.90 8.40 4.09
C GLY A 138 15.57 9.54 5.05
N ARG A 139 16.30 9.68 6.16
CA ARG A 139 16.00 10.68 7.19
C ARG A 139 16.11 12.12 6.68
N ASP A 140 17.04 12.38 5.77
CA ASP A 140 17.27 13.73 5.23
C ASP A 140 16.26 14.10 4.13
N THR A 141 15.73 13.10 3.42
CA THR A 141 14.89 13.31 2.23
C THR A 141 13.44 12.93 2.44
N GLY A 142 13.11 12.25 3.54
CA GLY A 142 11.81 11.62 3.80
C GLY A 142 11.43 10.52 2.81
N ARG A 143 12.25 10.23 1.79
CA ARG A 143 11.89 9.34 0.69
C ARG A 143 11.79 7.90 1.17
N HIS A 144 10.76 7.20 0.70
CA HIS A 144 10.59 5.77 0.91
C HIS A 144 11.71 5.01 0.17
N VAL A 145 12.60 4.38 0.93
CA VAL A 145 13.80 3.70 0.41
C VAL A 145 13.52 2.22 0.15
N ASN A 146 12.80 1.56 1.03
CA ASN A 146 12.56 0.12 0.94
C ASN A 146 11.42 -0.27 1.88
N TYR A 147 10.92 -1.49 1.75
CA TYR A 147 10.23 -2.12 2.85
C TYR A 147 10.58 -3.61 2.91
N ARG A 148 10.52 -4.18 4.11
CA ARG A 148 10.67 -5.60 4.38
C ARG A 148 9.36 -6.14 4.91
N GLN A 149 8.84 -7.16 4.24
CA GLN A 149 7.60 -7.83 4.61
C GLN A 149 7.95 -9.03 5.49
N PHE A 150 7.27 -9.18 6.63
CA PHE A 150 7.39 -10.34 7.49
C PHE A 150 6.05 -11.03 7.64
N PHE A 151 6.07 -12.30 7.99
CA PHE A 151 4.89 -13.10 8.23
C PHE A 151 5.10 -14.17 9.29
N ILE A 152 3.99 -14.65 9.86
CA ILE A 152 3.95 -15.83 10.73
C ILE A 152 3.30 -16.98 9.96
N ASN A 153 4.01 -18.07 9.74
CA ASN A 153 3.43 -19.22 9.05
C ASN A 153 2.45 -19.98 9.96
N LEU A 154 1.15 -19.95 9.63
CA LEU A 154 0.11 -20.66 10.37
C LEU A 154 0.02 -22.16 10.07
N LYS A 155 0.66 -22.62 8.99
CA LYS A 155 0.76 -24.04 8.63
C LYS A 155 2.23 -24.42 8.42
N PRO A 156 3.04 -24.46 9.50
CA PRO A 156 4.43 -24.91 9.37
C PRO A 156 4.45 -26.39 8.91
N PRO A 157 5.45 -26.81 8.12
CA PRO A 157 5.66 -28.22 7.81
C PRO A 157 5.76 -29.04 9.12
N SER A 158 5.25 -30.28 9.11
CA SER A 158 5.31 -31.21 10.26
C SER A 158 6.73 -31.46 10.79
N ASP A 159 7.73 -31.20 9.95
CA ASP A 159 9.13 -31.53 10.17
C ASP A 159 9.98 -30.28 10.41
N ALA A 160 9.35 -29.11 10.57
CA ALA A 160 10.04 -27.85 10.82
C ALA A 160 10.87 -27.97 12.12
N GLN A 161 12.18 -28.14 11.96
CA GLN A 161 13.13 -28.04 13.06
C GLN A 161 13.26 -26.56 13.40
N PHE A 162 12.87 -26.21 14.62
CA PHE A 162 12.95 -24.85 15.12
C PHE A 162 14.41 -24.51 15.44
N PHE A 163 14.97 -23.51 14.74
CA PHE A 163 16.33 -23.02 14.96
C PHE A 163 16.28 -21.65 15.65
N VAL A 164 16.87 -21.55 16.83
CA VAL A 164 17.22 -20.26 17.45
C VAL A 164 18.74 -20.16 17.46
N SER A 165 19.29 -19.14 16.79
CA SER A 165 20.74 -18.87 16.73
C SER A 165 21.62 -20.03 16.20
N GLY A 166 21.15 -20.78 15.20
CA GLY A 166 21.99 -21.77 14.50
C GLY A 166 22.30 -23.06 15.28
N LYS A 167 21.59 -23.35 16.38
CA LYS A 167 21.62 -24.66 17.04
C LYS A 167 20.23 -25.31 17.00
N ALA A 168 20.19 -26.58 16.57
CA ALA A 168 18.98 -27.39 16.62
C ALA A 168 18.57 -27.62 18.08
N ILE A 169 17.35 -27.24 18.45
CA ILE A 169 16.81 -27.49 19.79
C ILE A 169 16.28 -28.93 19.83
N ARG A 170 16.80 -29.76 20.74
CA ARG A 170 16.27 -31.12 20.97
C ARG A 170 14.84 -31.03 21.49
N ARG A 171 13.93 -31.84 20.91
CA ARG A 171 12.51 -31.95 21.29
C ARG A 171 12.26 -32.15 22.80
N SER A 172 13.23 -32.72 23.53
CA SER A 172 13.11 -32.98 24.97
C SER A 172 13.13 -31.72 25.84
N CYS A 173 13.48 -30.54 25.30
CA CYS A 173 13.48 -29.27 26.03
C CYS A 173 12.23 -28.41 25.77
N MET A 174 11.23 -28.89 25.02
CA MET A 174 9.94 -28.20 24.88
C MET A 174 9.11 -28.40 26.16
N THR A 175 9.39 -27.62 27.20
CA THR A 175 8.54 -27.47 28.36
C THR A 175 7.43 -26.47 28.05
N SER A 176 6.21 -26.95 27.78
CA SER A 176 4.89 -26.28 27.89
C SER A 176 4.64 -24.89 27.28
N GLU A 177 5.63 -24.18 26.74
CA GLU A 177 5.44 -22.92 26.03
C GLU A 177 5.22 -23.24 24.55
N LEU A 178 4.08 -22.80 24.02
CA LEU A 178 3.74 -22.89 22.60
C LEU A 178 4.96 -22.48 21.77
N PRO A 179 5.31 -23.20 20.68
CA PRO A 179 6.42 -22.80 19.83
C PRO A 179 6.17 -21.35 19.41
N MET A 180 7.05 -20.44 19.85
CA MET A 180 6.99 -19.03 19.53
C MET A 180 6.70 -18.88 18.03
N ALA A 181 5.64 -18.18 17.69
CA ALA A 181 5.37 -17.79 16.31
C ALA A 181 6.51 -16.88 15.85
N TYR A 182 7.55 -17.46 15.23
CA TYR A 182 8.65 -16.68 14.68
C TYR A 182 8.13 -15.88 13.48
N GLN A 183 8.35 -14.57 13.52
CA GLN A 183 8.20 -13.72 12.35
C GLN A 183 9.37 -14.01 11.41
N THR A 184 9.05 -14.47 10.20
CA THR A 184 10.02 -14.74 9.14
C THR A 184 9.94 -13.63 8.11
N GLU A 185 11.09 -13.16 7.62
CA GLU A 185 11.13 -12.24 6.49
C GLU A 185 10.59 -12.97 5.25
N LEU A 186 9.50 -12.44 4.67
CA LEU A 186 8.94 -12.93 3.42
C LEU A 186 9.78 -12.44 2.24
N TYR A 187 10.05 -11.14 2.19
CA TYR A 187 10.92 -10.52 1.18
C TYR A 187 11.34 -9.09 1.55
N ASP A 188 12.44 -8.67 0.94
CA ASP A 188 12.88 -7.28 0.82
C ASP A 188 12.44 -6.71 -0.53
N PHE A 189 11.75 -5.58 -0.55
CA PHE A 189 11.20 -4.99 -1.77
C PHE A 189 12.27 -4.68 -2.82
N ARG A 190 13.40 -4.11 -2.42
CA ARG A 190 14.48 -3.79 -3.36
C ARG A 190 15.06 -5.02 -4.00
N VAL A 191 15.27 -6.08 -3.21
CA VAL A 191 15.79 -7.35 -3.70
C VAL A 191 14.77 -8.04 -4.62
N ALA A 192 13.51 -8.14 -4.19
CA ALA A 192 12.47 -8.85 -4.92
C ALA A 192 12.17 -8.23 -6.29
N TYR A 193 12.21 -6.89 -6.39
CA TYR A 193 11.90 -6.17 -7.63
C TYR A 193 13.15 -5.68 -8.38
N GLY A 194 14.35 -5.95 -7.87
CA GLY A 194 15.61 -5.52 -8.51
C GLY A 194 15.76 -3.99 -8.58
N VAL A 195 15.31 -3.27 -7.55
CA VAL A 195 15.20 -1.80 -7.57
C VAL A 195 16.15 -1.13 -6.58
N PRO A 196 16.78 0.01 -6.92
CA PRO A 196 17.71 0.70 -6.02
C PRO A 196 17.02 1.30 -4.79
N ASP A 197 15.76 1.70 -4.94
CA ASP A 197 14.88 2.12 -3.86
C ASP A 197 13.39 1.99 -4.21
N GLY A 198 12.54 2.09 -3.19
CA GLY A 198 11.10 1.87 -3.23
C GLY A 198 10.31 2.87 -4.07
N ALA A 199 10.89 4.02 -4.40
CA ALA A 199 10.26 5.06 -5.22
C ALA A 199 10.86 5.17 -6.62
N SER A 200 12.19 5.12 -6.75
CA SER A 200 12.96 5.51 -7.95
C SER A 200 12.85 4.55 -9.13
N CYS A 201 12.45 3.29 -8.92
CA CYS A 201 12.30 2.33 -10.02
C CYS A 201 10.86 2.14 -10.50
N LEU A 202 9.87 2.57 -9.71
CA LEU A 202 8.50 2.71 -10.21
C LEU A 202 8.46 3.56 -11.51
N TRP A 203 9.44 4.44 -11.66
CA TRP A 203 9.65 5.35 -12.80
C TRP A 203 10.41 4.74 -13.98
N ARG A 204 11.25 3.72 -13.75
CA ARG A 204 12.24 3.23 -14.73
C ARG A 204 11.92 1.86 -15.33
N THR A 205 10.98 1.12 -14.75
CA THR A 205 10.52 -0.14 -15.35
C THR A 205 9.74 0.14 -16.64
N ARG A 206 10.32 -0.26 -17.78
CA ARG A 206 9.54 -0.56 -18.99
C ARG A 206 8.36 -1.45 -18.57
N ARG A 207 7.17 -1.24 -19.15
CA ARG A 207 5.99 -2.11 -18.98
C ARG A 207 6.30 -3.62 -19.05
N SER A 208 7.40 -4.00 -19.70
CA SER A 208 7.89 -5.38 -19.83
C SER A 208 8.40 -6.06 -18.56
N CYS A 209 8.77 -5.33 -17.50
CA CYS A 209 9.20 -5.95 -16.23
C CYS A 209 8.01 -6.37 -15.33
N MET A 210 6.78 -5.97 -15.69
CA MET A 210 5.58 -6.19 -14.87
C MET A 210 4.80 -7.47 -15.24
N THR A 211 5.24 -8.24 -16.25
CA THR A 211 4.42 -9.30 -16.86
C THR A 211 5.04 -10.70 -16.87
N SER A 212 6.24 -10.90 -16.34
CA SER A 212 6.85 -12.23 -16.33
C SER A 212 7.62 -12.46 -15.03
N GLU A 213 7.17 -13.44 -14.25
CA GLU A 213 7.91 -14.12 -13.17
C GLU A 213 7.83 -13.56 -11.74
N LEU A 214 6.71 -12.94 -11.33
CA LEU A 214 6.42 -12.81 -9.90
C LEU A 214 5.36 -13.84 -9.46
N PRO A 215 5.56 -14.57 -8.35
CA PRO A 215 4.53 -15.43 -7.77
C PRO A 215 3.21 -14.67 -7.59
N MET A 216 2.07 -15.35 -7.78
CA MET A 216 0.70 -14.77 -7.82
C MET A 216 0.27 -13.85 -6.65
N ALA A 217 1.09 -13.66 -5.62
CA ALA A 217 0.83 -12.81 -4.47
C ALA A 217 1.30 -11.35 -4.63
N TYR A 218 2.04 -11.02 -5.70
CA TYR A 218 2.68 -9.70 -5.86
C TYR A 218 2.03 -8.89 -6.98
N GLN A 219 1.20 -7.91 -6.61
CA GLN A 219 0.43 -7.10 -7.55
C GLN A 219 1.12 -5.74 -7.75
N THR A 220 1.62 -5.48 -8.95
CA THR A 220 2.15 -4.17 -9.39
C THR A 220 1.21 -3.61 -10.44
N GLU A 221 0.58 -2.47 -10.18
CA GLU A 221 -0.37 -1.87 -11.13
C GLU A 221 -0.12 -0.37 -11.32
N LEU A 222 0.04 0.04 -12.58
CA LEU A 222 0.08 1.44 -12.98
C LEU A 222 -1.33 1.88 -13.36
N TYR A 223 -1.87 2.88 -12.67
CA TYR A 223 -3.18 3.44 -12.97
C TYR A 223 -3.04 4.88 -13.46
N ASP A 224 -3.33 5.07 -14.74
CA ASP A 224 -3.70 6.37 -15.27
C ASP A 224 -5.19 6.60 -14.91
N PHE A 225 -5.48 7.71 -14.24
CA PHE A 225 -6.83 7.96 -13.69
C PHE A 225 -7.89 8.12 -14.78
N ARG A 226 -7.62 8.80 -15.89
CA ARG A 226 -8.65 8.97 -16.94
C ARG A 226 -8.84 7.69 -17.73
N VAL A 227 -7.75 6.98 -18.02
CA VAL A 227 -7.78 5.70 -18.74
C VAL A 227 -8.49 4.63 -17.91
N ALA A 228 -8.22 4.55 -16.61
CA ALA A 228 -8.79 3.54 -15.74
C ALA A 228 -10.28 3.77 -15.41
N TYR A 229 -10.75 5.02 -15.46
CA TYR A 229 -12.13 5.39 -15.12
C TYR A 229 -12.96 5.93 -16.30
N GLY A 230 -12.42 5.92 -17.53
CA GLY A 230 -13.14 6.32 -18.74
C GLY A 230 -13.64 7.77 -18.72
N VAL A 231 -12.89 8.69 -18.11
CA VAL A 231 -13.29 10.10 -17.99
C VAL A 231 -12.96 10.85 -19.29
N PRO A 232 -13.93 11.45 -19.99
CA PRO A 232 -13.68 12.18 -21.24
C PRO A 232 -12.81 13.43 -20.99
N ASP A 233 -12.00 13.80 -21.98
CA ASP A 233 -11.22 15.04 -21.94
C ASP A 233 -12.14 16.27 -21.76
N GLY A 234 -11.84 17.10 -20.75
CA GLY A 234 -12.48 18.41 -20.55
C GLY A 234 -13.57 18.51 -19.48
N ALA A 235 -13.90 17.44 -18.76
CA ALA A 235 -14.80 17.54 -17.60
C ALA A 235 -14.05 18.11 -16.39
N VAL A 236 -14.03 19.44 -16.21
CA VAL A 236 -13.50 20.11 -14.98
C VAL A 236 -14.45 19.85 -13.81
#